data_AF-A0A7S2GG84-F1
#
_entry.id   AF-A0A7S2GG84-F1
#
_cell.length_a   1.000
_cell.length_b   1.000
_cell.length_c   1.000
_cell.angle_alpha   90.00
_cell.angle_beta   90.00
_cell.angle_gamma   90.00
#
_symmetry.space_group_name_H-M   'P 1'
#
loop_
_entity.id
_entity.type
_entity.pdbx_description
1 polymer ?
#
loop_
_entity_poly.entity_id
_entity_poly.type
_entity_poly.pdbx_seq_one_letter_code
_entity_poly.pdbx_strand_id
1 'polypeptide(L)'
;ADSPRRVVVTGIGVVSSLGSKEEFWESLLAGKSGLGQITAFDASRFPTTIGAEVKDFDPKPFFKSPKTIKSTDRYTHLAVAASKMAVEDAGLSLEEVDLDRMGVIVGSAFGGMDTFEKQTL
;
A
#
# COMPACT_ATOMS: atom_id res chain seq x y z
N ALA A 1 -13.58 19.52 32.70
CA ALA A 1 -13.79 18.37 31.81
C ALA A 1 -12.66 18.38 30.80
N ASP A 2 -11.90 17.30 30.68
CA ASP A 2 -10.78 17.22 29.75
C ASP A 2 -11.34 17.28 28.32
N SER A 3 -10.97 18.30 27.55
CA SER A 3 -11.44 18.43 26.17
C SER A 3 -10.87 17.26 25.35
N PRO A 4 -11.63 16.66 24.42
CA PRO A 4 -11.11 15.58 23.60
C PRO A 4 -9.84 16.02 22.87
N ARG A 5 -8.83 15.15 22.83
CA ARG A 5 -7.57 15.43 22.12
C ARG A 5 -7.88 15.69 20.65
N ARG A 6 -7.38 16.82 20.13
CA ARG A 6 -7.44 17.10 18.69
C ARG A 6 -6.50 16.16 17.96
N VAL A 7 -6.97 15.59 16.86
CA VAL A 7 -6.19 14.71 15.98
C VAL A 7 -6.11 15.37 14.60
N VAL A 8 -4.93 15.31 13.99
CA VAL A 8 -4.66 15.88 12.66
C VAL A 8 -3.97 14.83 11.79
N VAL A 9 -4.13 14.96 10.47
CA VAL A 9 -3.37 14.16 9.50
C VAL A 9 -2.12 14.96 9.14
N THR A 10 -0.95 14.39 9.39
CA THR A 10 0.34 15.06 9.13
C THR A 10 1.06 14.53 7.91
N GLY A 11 0.74 13.32 7.44
CA GLY A 11 1.33 12.74 6.24
C GLY A 11 0.42 11.71 5.59
N ILE A 12 0.56 11.58 4.28
CA ILE A 12 -0.22 10.67 3.43
C ILE A 12 0.74 9.90 2.53
N GLY A 13 0.54 8.59 2.43
CA GLY A 13 1.25 7.74 1.50
C GLY A 13 0.26 6.92 0.68
N VAL A 14 0.48 6.87 -0.63
CA VAL A 14 -0.43 6.22 -1.58
C VAL A 14 0.36 5.32 -2.51
N VAL A 15 -0.12 4.10 -2.68
CA VAL A 15 0.29 3.17 -3.73
C VAL A 15 -0.97 2.63 -4.37
N SER A 16 -1.24 3.03 -5.61
CA SER A 16 -2.50 2.74 -6.29
C SER A 16 -2.31 2.48 -7.79
N SER A 17 -3.36 2.02 -8.47
CA SER A 17 -3.40 1.90 -9.93
C SER A 17 -3.37 3.26 -10.67
N LEU A 18 -3.53 4.36 -9.94
CA LEU A 18 -3.47 5.73 -10.43
C LEU A 18 -2.15 6.44 -10.05
N GLY A 19 -1.15 5.68 -9.57
CA GLY A 19 0.15 6.22 -9.20
C GLY A 19 0.36 6.40 -7.69
N SER A 20 1.48 7.04 -7.36
CA SER A 20 1.86 7.48 -6.01
C SER A 20 1.26 8.85 -5.66
N LYS A 21 1.44 9.34 -4.44
CA LYS A 21 0.74 10.51 -3.84
C LYS A 21 0.38 11.64 -4.82
N GLU A 22 1.36 12.28 -5.46
CA GLU A 22 1.13 13.40 -6.39
C GLU A 22 0.39 12.94 -7.65
N GLU A 23 0.85 11.87 -8.30
CA GLU A 23 0.24 11.32 -9.52
C GLU A 23 -1.20 10.84 -9.28
N PHE A 24 -1.44 10.22 -8.13
CA PHE A 24 -2.75 9.79 -7.66
C PHE A 24 -3.69 10.97 -7.54
N TRP A 25 -3.25 12.05 -6.89
CA TRP A 25 -4.05 13.26 -6.72
C TRP A 25 -4.39 13.92 -8.05
N GLU A 26 -3.40 14.09 -8.93
CA GLU A 26 -3.60 14.64 -10.27
C GLU A 26 -4.54 13.76 -11.11
N SER A 27 -4.37 12.44 -11.03
CA SER A 27 -5.20 11.48 -11.74
C SER A 27 -6.65 11.50 -11.27
N LEU A 28 -6.90 11.64 -9.97
CA LEU A 28 -8.24 11.81 -9.42
C LEU A 28 -8.89 13.11 -9.90
N LEU A 29 -8.18 14.24 -9.83
CA LEU A 29 -8.69 15.53 -10.30
C LEU A 29 -8.99 15.53 -11.81
N ALA A 30 -8.21 14.79 -12.58
CA ALA A 30 -8.41 14.62 -14.02
C ALA A 30 -9.45 13.55 -14.39
N GLY A 31 -10.06 12.85 -13.41
CA GLY A 31 -11.04 11.80 -13.68
C GLY A 31 -10.46 10.58 -14.40
N LYS A 32 -9.16 10.28 -14.22
CA LYS A 32 -8.52 9.12 -14.85
C LYS A 32 -9.01 7.82 -14.21
N SER A 33 -9.11 6.77 -15.02
CA SER A 33 -9.42 5.41 -14.57
C SER A 33 -8.16 4.55 -14.52
N GLY A 34 -7.98 3.81 -13.43
CA GLY A 34 -6.90 2.82 -13.29
C GLY A 34 -7.27 1.43 -13.82
N LEU A 35 -8.47 1.25 -14.39
CA LEU A 35 -8.90 -0.03 -14.94
C LEU A 35 -8.15 -0.35 -16.23
N GLY A 36 -7.70 -1.59 -16.35
CA GLY A 36 -7.13 -2.15 -17.57
C GLY A 36 -7.35 -3.65 -17.65
N GLN A 37 -6.80 -4.28 -18.69
CA GLN A 37 -6.71 -5.74 -18.73
C GLN A 37 -5.84 -6.22 -17.56
N ILE A 38 -6.25 -7.31 -16.91
CA ILE A 38 -5.47 -7.99 -15.89
C ILE A 38 -4.20 -8.55 -16.52
N THR A 39 -3.06 -8.27 -15.92
CA THR A 39 -1.74 -8.75 -16.37
C THR A 39 -0.99 -9.53 -15.30
N ALA A 40 -1.46 -9.51 -14.04
CA ALA A 40 -0.85 -10.24 -12.94
C ALA A 40 -0.94 -11.77 -13.09
N PHE A 41 -1.92 -12.28 -13.86
CA PHE A 41 -2.10 -13.70 -14.18
C PHE A 41 -2.91 -13.86 -15.48
N ASP A 42 -3.00 -15.10 -16.01
CA ASP A 42 -3.86 -15.40 -17.16
C ASP A 42 -5.34 -15.41 -16.76
N ALA A 43 -6.01 -14.29 -17.03
CA ALA A 43 -7.43 -14.10 -16.73
C ALA A 43 -8.37 -14.65 -17.82
N SER A 44 -7.89 -15.25 -18.90
CA SER A 44 -8.69 -15.62 -20.08
C SER A 44 -9.86 -16.57 -19.81
N ARG A 45 -9.79 -17.33 -18.71
CA ARG A 45 -10.81 -18.29 -18.28
C ARG A 45 -11.88 -17.71 -17.35
N PHE A 46 -11.74 -16.45 -16.94
CA PHE A 46 -12.65 -15.80 -16.00
C PHE A 46 -13.69 -14.96 -16.73
N PRO A 47 -14.91 -14.82 -16.18
CA PRO A 47 -15.95 -13.96 -16.77
C PRO A 47 -15.57 -12.47 -16.75
N THR A 48 -14.62 -12.07 -15.90
CA THR A 48 -14.06 -10.71 -15.85
C THR A 48 -12.56 -10.76 -16.07
N THR A 49 -12.06 -10.00 -17.04
CA THR A 49 -10.64 -9.92 -17.40
C THR A 49 -10.03 -8.55 -17.17
N ILE A 50 -10.78 -7.64 -16.54
CA ILE A 50 -10.35 -6.28 -16.24
C ILE A 50 -10.17 -6.07 -14.73
N GLY A 51 -9.19 -5.26 -14.37
CA GLY A 51 -8.84 -4.94 -12.99
C GLY A 51 -8.02 -3.66 -12.88
N ALA A 52 -7.93 -3.12 -11.66
CA ALA A 52 -7.16 -1.93 -11.36
C ALA A 52 -5.86 -2.31 -10.66
N GLU A 53 -4.84 -2.70 -11.43
CA GLU A 53 -3.57 -3.18 -10.90
C GLU A 53 -2.64 -2.03 -10.55
N VAL A 54 -1.93 -2.13 -9.42
CA VAL A 54 -0.72 -1.33 -9.19
C VAL A 54 0.38 -1.87 -10.12
N LYS A 55 0.72 -1.11 -11.15
CA LYS A 55 1.74 -1.49 -12.15
C LYS A 55 3.13 -1.03 -11.71
N ASP A 56 4.16 -1.70 -12.23
CA ASP A 56 5.57 -1.32 -12.07
C ASP A 56 6.05 -1.11 -10.62
N PHE A 57 5.41 -1.81 -9.67
CA PHE A 57 5.74 -1.70 -8.25
C PHE A 57 6.95 -2.58 -7.87
N ASP A 58 8.01 -1.94 -7.35
CA ASP A 58 9.17 -2.61 -6.74
C ASP A 58 9.13 -2.48 -5.21
N PRO A 59 9.01 -3.61 -4.45
CA PRO A 59 9.05 -3.56 -2.99
C PRO A 59 10.45 -3.29 -2.42
N LYS A 60 11.54 -3.50 -3.19
CA LYS A 60 12.91 -3.50 -2.65
C LYS A 60 13.29 -2.24 -1.85
N PRO A 61 12.96 -1.01 -2.28
CA PRO A 61 13.31 0.21 -1.53
C PRO A 61 12.66 0.27 -0.15
N PHE A 62 11.55 -0.45 0.06
CA PHE A 62 10.74 -0.35 1.27
C PHE A 62 11.10 -1.37 2.34
N PHE A 63 11.90 -2.39 2.04
CA PHE A 63 12.23 -3.46 2.98
C PHE A 63 13.72 -3.54 3.26
N LYS A 64 14.08 -3.87 4.52
CA LYS A 64 15.48 -3.98 4.95
C LYS A 64 16.21 -5.19 4.39
N SER A 65 15.49 -6.24 3.97
CA SER A 65 16.11 -7.44 3.45
C SER A 65 15.26 -8.14 2.38
N PRO A 66 15.89 -8.75 1.36
CA PRO A 66 15.19 -9.61 0.40
C PRO A 66 14.45 -10.79 1.06
N LYS A 67 14.95 -11.26 2.21
CA LYS A 67 14.32 -12.34 2.98
C LYS A 67 12.92 -11.93 3.46
N THR A 68 12.77 -10.71 3.98
CA THR A 68 11.48 -10.17 4.45
C THR A 68 10.50 -9.99 3.30
N ILE A 69 10.98 -9.50 2.14
CA ILE A 69 10.15 -9.36 0.94
C ILE A 69 9.60 -10.74 0.54
N LYS A 70 10.47 -11.76 0.49
CA LYS A 70 10.08 -13.12 0.11
C LYS A 70 9.12 -13.78 1.11
N SER A 71 9.21 -13.45 2.39
CA SER A 71 8.38 -14.02 3.45
C SER A 71 7.08 -13.25 3.72
N THR A 72 6.75 -12.25 2.91
CA THR A 72 5.53 -11.44 3.06
C THR A 72 4.78 -11.37 1.73
N ASP A 73 3.46 -11.23 1.82
CA ASP A 73 2.59 -11.19 0.65
C ASP A 73 2.56 -9.80 0.00
N ARG A 74 2.12 -9.73 -1.26
CA ARG A 74 1.99 -8.48 -2.02
C ARG A 74 1.17 -7.42 -1.26
N TYR A 75 0.11 -7.80 -0.56
CA TYR A 75 -0.67 -6.80 0.21
C TYR A 75 0.18 -6.13 1.31
N THR A 76 1.08 -6.88 1.94
CA THR A 76 2.03 -6.35 2.93
C THR A 76 3.03 -5.43 2.28
N HIS A 77 3.51 -5.76 1.07
CA HIS A 77 4.44 -4.91 0.34
C HIS A 77 3.86 -3.53 0.06
N LEU A 78 2.61 -3.48 -0.42
CA LEU A 78 1.91 -2.23 -0.69
C LEU A 78 1.65 -1.43 0.60
N ALA A 79 1.22 -2.12 1.67
CA ALA A 79 0.97 -1.48 2.96
C ALA A 79 2.25 -0.87 3.58
N VAL A 80 3.37 -1.58 3.52
CA VAL A 80 4.67 -1.09 4.03
C VAL A 80 5.16 0.09 3.21
N ALA A 81 5.06 0.02 1.87
CA ALA A 81 5.44 1.11 0.99
C ALA A 81 4.64 2.39 1.26
N ALA A 82 3.30 2.29 1.28
CA ALA A 82 2.43 3.42 1.59
C ALA A 82 2.69 3.98 3.00
N SER A 83 2.90 3.12 4.00
CA SER A 83 3.18 3.56 5.38
C SER A 83 4.49 4.34 5.47
N LYS A 84 5.55 3.88 4.77
CA LYS A 84 6.83 4.59 4.71
C LYS A 84 6.71 5.96 4.03
N MET A 85 6.00 6.02 2.90
CA MET A 85 5.73 7.29 2.23
C MET A 85 4.95 8.26 3.14
N ALA A 86 4.00 7.75 3.94
CA ALA A 86 3.24 8.59 4.87
C ALA A 86 4.10 9.13 6.03
N VAL A 87 5.01 8.32 6.56
CA VAL A 87 5.97 8.74 7.60
C VAL A 87 6.93 9.80 7.05
N GLU A 88 7.42 9.62 5.83
CA GLU A 88 8.29 10.59 5.15
C GLU A 88 7.55 11.90 4.84
N ASP A 89 6.32 11.84 4.31
CA ASP A 89 5.48 13.01 4.05
C ASP A 89 5.16 13.79 5.33
N ALA A 90 5.02 13.10 6.47
CA ALA A 90 4.84 13.72 7.78
C ALA A 90 6.10 14.41 8.32
N GLY A 91 7.26 14.25 7.66
CA GLY A 91 8.54 14.74 8.15
C GLY A 91 8.95 14.08 9.48
N LEU A 92 8.49 12.85 9.74
CA LEU A 92 8.68 12.18 11.02
C LEU A 92 9.99 11.40 11.04
N SER A 93 10.91 11.79 11.93
CA SER A 93 12.12 11.02 12.25
C SER A 93 11.79 9.93 13.26
N LEU A 94 11.97 8.65 12.89
CA LEU A 94 11.66 7.53 13.79
C LEU A 94 12.66 7.40 14.94
N GLU A 95 13.80 8.07 14.82
CA GLU A 95 14.85 8.17 15.85
C GLU A 95 14.50 9.21 16.93
N GLU A 96 13.62 10.16 16.63
CA GLU A 96 13.28 11.30 17.52
C GLU A 96 11.92 11.14 18.21
N VAL A 97 11.10 10.19 17.77
CA VAL A 97 9.78 9.92 18.36
C VAL A 97 9.84 8.87 19.46
N ASP A 98 8.95 9.03 20.44
CA ASP A 98 8.68 7.99 21.42
C ASP A 98 7.89 6.85 20.77
N LEU A 99 8.57 5.73 20.48
CA LEU A 99 7.98 4.57 19.83
C LEU A 99 6.94 3.86 20.71
N ASP A 100 6.98 4.00 22.04
CA ASP A 100 5.95 3.45 22.94
C ASP A 100 4.62 4.21 22.81
N ARG A 101 4.65 5.40 22.19
CA ARG A 101 3.49 6.24 21.88
C ARG A 101 3.07 6.17 20.42
N MET A 102 3.76 5.38 19.60
CA MET A 102 3.48 5.20 18.18
C MET A 102 2.70 3.90 17.95
N GLY A 103 1.43 4.03 17.60
CA GLY A 103 0.57 2.90 17.22
C GLY A 103 0.55 2.66 15.72
N VAL A 104 0.32 1.41 15.32
CA VAL A 104 0.06 1.02 13.92
C VAL A 104 -1.28 0.30 13.86
N ILE A 105 -2.17 0.75 12.98
CA ILE A 105 -3.44 0.10 12.67
C ILE A 105 -3.51 -0.06 11.16
N VAL A 106 -3.51 -1.31 10.68
CA VAL A 106 -3.57 -1.65 9.25
C VAL A 106 -4.69 -2.65 9.04
N GLY A 107 -5.57 -2.36 8.07
CA GLY A 107 -6.66 -3.26 7.67
C GLY A 107 -6.36 -3.94 6.34
N SER A 108 -6.79 -5.20 6.20
CA SER A 108 -6.84 -5.92 4.93
C SER A 108 -8.05 -6.84 4.94
N ALA A 109 -8.78 -6.91 3.82
CA ALA A 109 -9.99 -7.72 3.71
C ALA A 109 -9.67 -9.20 3.48
N PHE A 110 -8.77 -9.48 2.53
CA PHE A 110 -8.42 -10.84 2.12
C PHE A 110 -6.99 -11.24 2.51
N GLY A 111 -6.17 -10.30 2.97
CA GLY A 111 -4.79 -10.61 3.38
C GLY A 111 -3.99 -11.26 2.25
N GLY A 112 -3.25 -12.32 2.60
CA GLY A 112 -2.31 -12.99 1.71
C GLY A 112 -2.94 -14.05 0.81
N MET A 113 -3.89 -13.66 -0.04
CA MET A 113 -4.52 -14.59 -0.98
C MET A 113 -3.55 -15.16 -2.00
N ASP A 114 -2.61 -14.36 -2.50
CA ASP A 114 -1.60 -14.83 -3.45
C ASP A 114 -0.71 -15.92 -2.83
N THR A 115 -0.31 -15.70 -1.57
CA THR A 115 0.41 -16.72 -0.78
C THR A 115 -0.44 -17.96 -0.55
N PHE A 116 -1.71 -17.81 -0.17
CA PHE A 116 -2.63 -18.92 0.09
C PHE A 116 -2.80 -19.81 -1.16
N GLU A 117 -3.06 -19.19 -2.31
CA GLU A 117 -3.22 -19.88 -3.59
C GLU A 117 -1.94 -20.66 -3.94
N LYS A 118 -0.77 -20.03 -3.90
CA LYS A 118 0.51 -20.68 -4.26
C LYS A 118 0.95 -21.81 -3.35
N GLN A 119 0.50 -21.82 -2.10
CA GLN A 119 0.92 -22.81 -1.10
C GLN A 119 -0.08 -23.96 -0.91
N THR A 120 -1.33 -23.77 -1.33
CA THR A 120 -2.43 -24.70 -1.00
C THR A 120 -3.09 -25.29 -2.24
N LEU A 121 -3.04 -24.61 -3.38
CA LEU A 121 -3.62 -25.04 -4.65
C LEU A 121 -2.52 -25.51 -5.62
#